data_AF-A0A356RFA4-F1
#
_entry.id   AF-A0A356RFA4-F1
#
_cell.length_a   1.000
_cell.length_b   1.000
_cell.length_c   1.000
_cell.angle_alpha   90.00
_cell.angle_beta   90.00
_cell.angle_gamma   90.00
#
_symmetry.space_group_name_H-M   'P 1'
#
loop_
_entity.id
_entity.type
_entity.pdbx_description
1 polymer ?
#
loop_
_entity_poly.entity_id
_entity_poly.type
_entity_poly.pdbx_seq_one_letter_code
_entity_poly.pdbx_strand_id
1 'polypeptide(L)'
;ITGFSYEQSVRPFTMLEKKTKKGLPVPMNTVMKAKAKKGDTSIKVKNAAQYHVNTELLVGADNVKGNEIRRIKSIKGDTISFVRPLLHDHPVGDIVTVEFVRSRLWADADVGTVFWHDHAFGATTWPHGGFGTLVVEPVGSTYHDPKTGKLVRSGPIADIHTVEPVGYGVNNSFREMVVQVHDTVPHTVNIVTAGNPPGQPIEVALEAGKTVSFMMPEKIMMTPMPFLNGGTHTTGSGLNFRAEPIAQRLAVNPDASKIFSSIEHGDPDTPLVRAYLGDTVVFRLLHTLMNETMTWTLSGHTFLSERYAGDANRKNSMHIGIAERYDLVVPTAGGPRLQPGDYIHFNGRSSKFSEGGWGILRVLEKETADLKPLPAGYSGRNEIPKPLPVCPEEAPVKSFNVVAMDFPGMSFNPSAPESIEIDFERTIELRNPDAKIYVLEEEVTKVAGDYHPMPLTIRANVGDCIKVNLKNKMKESRASFSAISLAFNPQDSLGANVGNNPGEQTIAPGESKT
;
A
#
# COMPACT_ATOMS: atom_id res chain seq x y z
N ILE A 1 21.17 8.06 3.48
CA ILE A 1 21.32 8.85 2.23
C ILE A 1 22.79 8.85 1.84
N THR A 2 23.20 7.91 1.00
CA THR A 2 24.49 8.00 0.29
C THR A 2 24.15 8.51 -1.10
N GLY A 3 24.05 9.84 -1.20
CA GLY A 3 23.97 10.53 -2.48
C GLY A 3 25.24 10.22 -3.26
N PHE A 4 25.11 9.46 -4.33
CA PHE A 4 26.16 9.31 -5.31
C PHE A 4 25.62 9.77 -6.66
N SER A 5 26.22 10.89 -7.09
CA SER A 5 26.01 11.66 -8.30
C SER A 5 24.68 12.39 -8.44
N TYR A 6 24.79 13.72 -8.61
CA TYR A 6 23.90 14.47 -9.49
C TYR A 6 24.06 13.90 -10.91
N GLU A 7 23.56 12.69 -11.16
CA GLU A 7 23.65 12.05 -12.48
C GLU A 7 22.90 12.94 -13.48
N GLN A 8 23.63 13.27 -14.55
CA GLN A 8 23.24 13.83 -15.85
C GLN A 8 21.74 14.14 -16.03
N SER A 9 21.40 15.36 -16.48
CA SER A 9 20.02 15.70 -16.86
C SER A 9 19.42 14.59 -17.73
N VAL A 10 18.44 13.86 -17.17
CA VAL A 10 17.77 12.76 -17.86
C VAL A 10 16.99 13.36 -19.03
N ARG A 11 17.52 13.18 -20.24
CA ARG A 11 16.85 13.62 -21.47
C ARG A 11 16.10 12.43 -22.08
N PRO A 12 14.92 12.63 -22.68
CA PRO A 12 14.18 11.54 -23.28
C PRO A 12 15.00 10.87 -24.40
N PHE A 13 15.20 9.55 -24.32
CA PHE A 13 15.87 8.78 -25.38
C PHE A 13 15.07 8.81 -26.71
N THR A 14 13.80 9.19 -26.66
CA THR A 14 12.92 9.39 -27.83
C THR A 14 13.08 10.75 -28.51
N MET A 15 13.83 11.69 -27.92
CA MET A 15 14.09 12.98 -28.53
C MET A 15 15.16 12.85 -29.62
N LEU A 16 14.74 12.95 -30.89
CA LEU A 16 15.62 12.83 -32.07
C LEU A 16 15.91 14.18 -32.75
N GLU A 17 15.17 15.21 -32.39
CA GLU A 17 15.26 16.54 -32.98
C GLU A 17 15.00 17.65 -31.95
N LYS A 18 15.46 18.87 -32.26
CA LYS A 18 15.23 20.04 -31.41
C LYS A 18 14.05 20.84 -31.96
N LYS A 19 12.95 20.90 -31.21
CA LYS A 19 11.76 21.66 -31.60
C LYS A 19 11.88 23.17 -31.37
N THR A 20 12.84 23.61 -30.54
CA THR A 20 13.02 25.02 -30.20
C THR A 20 14.49 25.44 -30.36
N LYS A 21 14.75 26.72 -30.64
CA LYS A 21 16.13 27.22 -30.77
C LYS A 21 16.84 27.41 -29.43
N LYS A 22 16.11 27.43 -28.31
CA LYS A 22 16.63 27.65 -26.95
C LYS A 22 16.85 26.30 -26.22
N GLY A 23 17.63 26.30 -25.13
CA GLY A 23 17.87 25.11 -24.28
C GLY A 23 19.00 24.20 -24.77
N LEU A 24 19.17 23.05 -24.10
CA LEU A 24 20.23 22.07 -24.35
C LEU A 24 20.20 21.50 -25.79
N PRO A 25 21.33 20.97 -26.32
CA PRO A 25 21.35 20.22 -27.56
C PRO A 25 20.43 18.98 -27.52
N VAL A 26 20.08 18.45 -28.70
CA VAL A 26 19.41 17.14 -28.80
C VAL A 26 20.30 16.09 -28.15
N PRO A 27 19.75 15.14 -27.39
CA PRO A 27 20.51 13.98 -26.96
C PRO A 27 21.10 13.22 -28.16
N MET A 28 22.22 12.55 -27.97
CA MET A 28 22.95 11.80 -29.00
C MET A 28 22.23 10.47 -29.35
N ASN A 29 20.94 10.58 -29.63
CA ASN A 29 20.07 9.50 -30.01
C ASN A 29 20.02 9.40 -31.53
N THR A 30 19.89 8.18 -32.02
CA THR A 30 19.56 7.91 -33.41
C THR A 30 18.70 6.67 -33.49
N VAL A 31 18.24 6.33 -34.69
CA VAL A 31 17.45 5.12 -34.91
C VAL A 31 18.12 4.21 -35.93
N MET A 32 17.93 2.91 -35.76
CA MET A 32 18.38 1.89 -36.69
C MET A 32 17.64 2.02 -38.03
N LYS A 33 18.39 1.99 -39.14
CA LYS A 33 17.88 2.04 -40.51
C LYS A 33 17.59 0.67 -41.11
N ALA A 34 18.22 -0.37 -40.57
CA ALA A 34 18.11 -1.74 -41.04
C ALA A 34 18.01 -2.67 -39.83
N LYS A 35 17.29 -3.78 -39.99
CA LYS A 35 17.27 -4.85 -38.98
C LYS A 35 18.69 -5.41 -38.83
N ALA A 36 19.12 -5.66 -37.60
CA ALA A 36 20.28 -6.49 -37.29
C ALA A 36 19.83 -7.75 -36.55
N LYS A 37 20.56 -8.82 -36.73
CA LYS A 37 20.30 -10.11 -36.07
C LYS A 37 21.32 -10.36 -34.97
N LYS A 38 20.93 -11.19 -34.01
CA LYS A 38 21.87 -11.81 -33.09
C LYS A 38 23.04 -12.42 -33.86
N GLY A 39 24.26 -12.12 -33.42
CA GLY A 39 25.49 -12.54 -34.07
C GLY A 39 26.10 -11.51 -35.02
N ASP A 40 25.32 -10.53 -35.50
CA ASP A 40 25.86 -9.47 -36.37
C ASP A 40 26.88 -8.62 -35.61
N THR A 41 27.94 -8.20 -36.31
CA THR A 41 29.02 -7.37 -35.74
C THR A 41 28.87 -5.89 -36.07
N SER A 42 27.75 -5.49 -36.68
CA SER A 42 27.52 -4.10 -37.09
C SER A 42 26.05 -3.76 -37.19
N ILE A 43 25.72 -2.48 -37.04
CA ILE A 43 24.40 -1.91 -37.27
C ILE A 43 24.48 -0.73 -38.25
N LYS A 44 23.34 -0.43 -38.90
CA LYS A 44 23.17 0.80 -39.70
C LYS A 44 22.22 1.75 -38.98
N VAL A 45 22.61 3.01 -38.82
CA VAL A 45 21.84 4.03 -38.09
C VAL A 45 21.66 5.31 -38.91
N LYS A 46 20.67 6.15 -38.56
CA LYS A 46 20.44 7.41 -39.29
C LYS A 46 21.60 8.39 -39.20
N ASN A 47 22.25 8.50 -38.04
CA ASN A 47 23.37 9.40 -37.83
C ASN A 47 24.44 8.71 -36.99
N ALA A 48 25.41 8.07 -37.64
CA ALA A 48 26.56 7.46 -36.97
C ALA A 48 27.67 8.47 -36.67
N ALA A 49 27.70 9.61 -37.37
CA ALA A 49 28.76 10.62 -37.28
C ALA A 49 28.82 11.32 -35.93
N GLN A 50 27.75 11.25 -35.13
CA GLN A 50 27.70 11.80 -33.78
C GLN A 50 28.45 10.94 -32.73
N TYR A 51 28.90 9.74 -33.08
CA TYR A 51 29.57 8.83 -32.16
C TYR A 51 31.07 8.73 -32.42
N HIS A 52 31.81 8.30 -31.41
CA HIS A 52 33.26 8.09 -31.49
C HIS A 52 33.62 6.61 -31.36
N VAL A 53 34.73 6.22 -31.98
CA VAL A 53 35.32 4.87 -31.81
C VAL A 53 35.73 4.69 -30.35
N ASN A 54 35.62 3.45 -29.84
CA ASN A 54 35.84 3.05 -28.45
C ASN A 54 34.77 3.50 -27.43
N THR A 55 33.74 4.24 -27.86
CA THR A 55 32.59 4.57 -27.00
C THR A 55 31.66 3.36 -26.82
N GLU A 56 31.05 3.25 -25.65
CA GLU A 56 29.96 2.29 -25.40
C GLU A 56 28.63 2.87 -25.88
N LEU A 57 27.84 2.03 -26.56
CA LEU A 57 26.63 2.41 -27.23
C LEU A 57 25.50 1.48 -26.78
N LEU A 58 24.43 2.04 -26.24
CA LEU A 58 23.19 1.32 -25.97
C LEU A 58 22.43 1.16 -27.29
N VAL A 59 22.19 -0.08 -27.70
CA VAL A 59 21.42 -0.47 -28.89
C VAL A 59 20.06 -0.99 -28.43
N GLY A 60 18.98 -0.44 -29.02
CA GLY A 60 17.60 -0.76 -28.65
C GLY A 60 17.20 -0.15 -27.31
N ALA A 61 17.43 1.14 -27.08
CA ALA A 61 17.06 1.83 -25.84
C ALA A 61 15.56 1.73 -25.53
N ASP A 62 14.72 1.61 -26.56
CA ASP A 62 13.28 1.35 -26.53
C ASP A 62 12.90 -0.13 -26.43
N ASN A 63 13.87 -1.05 -26.56
CA ASN A 63 13.67 -2.49 -26.54
C ASN A 63 14.06 -3.11 -25.18
N VAL A 64 13.21 -2.95 -24.16
CA VAL A 64 13.51 -3.31 -22.76
C VAL A 64 13.99 -4.76 -22.56
N LYS A 65 13.56 -5.72 -23.40
CA LYS A 65 13.93 -7.14 -23.27
C LYS A 65 15.13 -7.56 -24.12
N GLY A 66 15.52 -6.75 -25.10
CA GLY A 66 16.59 -7.05 -26.05
C GLY A 66 17.66 -5.97 -26.14
N ASN A 67 17.61 -4.94 -25.27
CA ASN A 67 18.60 -3.88 -25.27
C ASN A 67 19.99 -4.42 -24.89
N GLU A 68 21.01 -3.79 -25.44
CA GLU A 68 22.36 -4.18 -25.10
C GLU A 68 23.39 -3.07 -25.31
N ILE A 69 24.49 -3.16 -24.57
CA ILE A 69 25.58 -2.21 -24.69
C ILE A 69 26.71 -2.82 -25.49
N ARG A 70 27.20 -2.08 -26.49
CA ARG A 70 28.30 -2.48 -27.35
C ARG A 70 29.36 -1.41 -27.48
N ARG A 71 30.62 -1.84 -27.51
CA ARG A 71 31.75 -0.94 -27.76
C ARG A 71 31.97 -0.80 -29.26
N ILE A 72 31.99 0.44 -29.73
CA ILE A 72 32.23 0.77 -31.13
C ILE A 72 33.69 0.44 -31.49
N LYS A 73 33.86 -0.41 -32.50
CA LYS A 73 35.16 -0.77 -33.10
C LYS A 73 35.54 0.16 -34.24
N SER A 74 34.58 0.51 -35.10
CA SER A 74 34.80 1.42 -36.23
C SER A 74 33.48 2.01 -36.73
N ILE A 75 33.55 3.20 -37.33
CA ILE A 75 32.42 3.87 -37.97
C ILE A 75 32.77 4.12 -39.43
N LYS A 76 31.91 3.70 -40.36
CA LYS A 76 32.06 3.93 -41.81
C LYS A 76 30.71 4.35 -42.39
N GLY A 77 30.60 5.62 -42.76
CA GLY A 77 29.33 6.18 -43.23
C GLY A 77 28.24 6.04 -42.16
N ASP A 78 27.14 5.36 -42.51
CA ASP A 78 26.02 5.09 -41.60
C ASP A 78 26.14 3.77 -40.82
N THR A 79 27.27 3.07 -40.97
CA THR A 79 27.51 1.75 -40.38
C THR A 79 28.45 1.85 -39.18
N ILE A 80 28.00 1.32 -38.05
CA ILE A 80 28.78 1.18 -36.81
C ILE A 80 29.13 -0.30 -36.65
N SER A 81 30.41 -0.62 -36.55
CA SER A 81 30.88 -1.98 -36.23
C SER A 81 31.28 -2.07 -34.77
N PHE A 82 31.07 -3.23 -34.15
CA PHE A 82 31.31 -3.47 -32.72
C PHE A 82 32.50 -4.39 -32.47
N VAL A 83 33.07 -4.28 -31.26
CA VAL A 83 34.14 -5.18 -30.81
C VAL A 83 33.63 -6.60 -30.59
N ARG A 84 32.36 -6.74 -30.18
CA ARG A 84 31.68 -8.02 -29.96
C ARG A 84 30.37 -8.06 -30.76
N PRO A 85 29.92 -9.24 -31.24
CA PRO A 85 28.66 -9.38 -31.95
C PRO A 85 27.46 -9.03 -31.06
N LEU A 86 26.32 -8.69 -31.67
CA LEU A 86 25.04 -8.49 -31.00
C LEU A 86 24.55 -9.79 -30.34
N LEU A 87 23.97 -9.69 -29.14
CA LEU A 87 23.36 -10.83 -28.44
C LEU A 87 21.87 -10.95 -28.79
N HIS A 88 21.27 -9.88 -29.30
CA HIS A 88 19.84 -9.80 -29.60
C HIS A 88 19.57 -9.39 -31.05
N ASP A 89 18.36 -9.69 -31.52
CA ASP A 89 17.83 -9.13 -32.75
C ASP A 89 17.35 -7.70 -32.50
N HIS A 90 17.63 -6.80 -33.43
CA HIS A 90 17.24 -5.40 -33.37
C HIS A 90 16.46 -4.99 -34.63
N PRO A 91 15.17 -4.66 -34.54
CA PRO A 91 14.38 -4.22 -35.69
C PRO A 91 14.80 -2.83 -36.20
N VAL A 92 14.26 -2.45 -37.37
CA VAL A 92 14.34 -1.07 -37.87
C VAL A 92 13.59 -0.17 -36.90
N GLY A 93 14.16 0.99 -36.59
CA GLY A 93 13.57 1.95 -35.66
C GLY A 93 14.14 1.92 -34.25
N ASP A 94 14.80 0.82 -33.85
CA ASP A 94 15.45 0.70 -32.53
C ASP A 94 16.33 1.92 -32.25
N ILE A 95 16.16 2.50 -31.08
CA ILE A 95 16.88 3.70 -30.66
C ILE A 95 18.28 3.30 -30.19
N VAL A 96 19.26 4.08 -30.63
CA VAL A 96 20.67 3.89 -30.30
C VAL A 96 21.19 5.16 -29.64
N THR A 97 21.89 5.04 -28.52
CA THR A 97 22.33 6.20 -27.74
C THR A 97 23.60 5.94 -26.93
N VAL A 98 24.34 7.00 -26.64
CA VAL A 98 25.44 7.00 -25.67
C VAL A 98 25.01 7.54 -24.29
N GLU A 99 23.76 7.97 -24.16
CA GLU A 99 23.22 8.57 -22.93
C GLU A 99 22.56 7.49 -22.06
N PHE A 100 23.41 6.77 -21.35
CA PHE A 100 22.98 5.79 -20.36
C PHE A 100 23.97 5.77 -19.18
N VAL A 101 23.47 5.36 -18.02
CA VAL A 101 24.30 5.09 -16.85
C VAL A 101 24.21 3.59 -16.56
N ARG A 102 25.36 2.97 -16.27
CA ARG A 102 25.41 1.59 -15.78
C ARG A 102 25.81 1.61 -14.30
N SER A 103 24.85 1.36 -13.44
CA SER A 103 25.09 1.17 -12.01
C SER A 103 25.33 -0.30 -11.70
N ARG A 104 26.26 -0.59 -10.79
CA ARG A 104 26.43 -1.92 -10.19
C ARG A 104 26.39 -1.75 -8.68
N LEU A 105 25.43 -2.43 -8.06
CA LEU A 105 25.25 -2.45 -6.62
C LEU A 105 25.73 -3.81 -6.11
N TRP A 106 26.45 -3.80 -5.00
CA TRP A 106 26.88 -4.99 -4.28
C TRP A 106 26.18 -5.00 -2.93
N ALA A 107 25.46 -6.06 -2.64
CA ALA A 107 24.88 -6.31 -1.32
C ALA A 107 25.83 -7.21 -0.53
N ASP A 108 26.21 -6.78 0.67
CA ASP A 108 27.12 -7.47 1.58
C ASP A 108 26.46 -7.89 2.91
N ALA A 109 25.22 -7.47 3.16
CA ALA A 109 24.44 -7.80 4.34
C ALA A 109 22.94 -7.89 4.04
N ASP A 110 22.19 -8.56 4.92
CA ASP A 110 20.73 -8.40 5.01
C ASP A 110 20.43 -6.97 5.45
N VAL A 111 20.01 -6.14 4.48
CA VAL A 111 19.56 -4.78 4.74
C VAL A 111 18.04 -4.67 4.68
N GLY A 112 17.32 -5.74 4.35
CA GLY A 112 15.88 -5.75 4.17
C GLY A 112 15.44 -4.78 3.08
N THR A 113 14.55 -3.87 3.43
CA THR A 113 14.00 -2.87 2.50
C THR A 113 15.01 -1.74 2.19
N VAL A 114 15.21 -1.41 0.91
CA VAL A 114 16.03 -0.27 0.47
C VAL A 114 15.23 0.59 -0.51
N PHE A 115 15.04 1.85 -0.15
CA PHE A 115 14.40 2.84 -1.02
C PHE A 115 15.41 3.40 -2.02
N TRP A 116 15.07 3.33 -3.30
CA TRP A 116 15.79 4.07 -4.34
C TRP A 116 14.82 4.93 -5.13
N HIS A 117 15.28 6.10 -5.54
CA HIS A 117 14.50 7.05 -6.32
C HIS A 117 15.46 7.97 -7.08
N ASP A 118 14.96 8.67 -8.09
CA ASP A 118 15.78 9.72 -8.69
C ASP A 118 15.96 10.89 -7.71
N HIS A 119 17.15 11.47 -7.71
CA HIS A 119 17.49 12.63 -6.88
C HIS A 119 17.44 13.95 -7.65
N ALA A 120 16.94 13.94 -8.89
CA ALA A 120 16.97 15.10 -9.77
C ALA A 120 15.72 15.98 -9.60
N PHE A 121 14.53 15.37 -9.61
CA PHE A 121 13.28 16.14 -9.58
C PHE A 121 12.16 15.40 -8.86
N GLY A 122 12.43 14.94 -7.64
CA GLY A 122 11.57 14.00 -6.93
C GLY A 122 10.10 14.40 -6.89
N ALA A 123 9.81 15.69 -6.65
CA ALA A 123 8.45 16.23 -6.62
C ALA A 123 7.61 15.96 -7.87
N THR A 124 8.24 15.81 -9.03
CA THR A 124 7.51 15.45 -10.25
C THR A 124 7.73 14.00 -10.62
N THR A 125 8.94 13.47 -10.51
CA THR A 125 9.24 12.14 -11.05
C THR A 125 8.71 11.01 -10.16
N TRP A 126 8.74 11.13 -8.83
CA TRP A 126 8.31 10.04 -7.96
C TRP A 126 6.82 9.73 -8.14
N PRO A 127 5.88 10.70 -8.19
CA PRO A 127 4.46 10.43 -8.48
C PRO A 127 4.21 9.74 -9.84
N HIS A 128 5.17 9.78 -10.75
CA HIS A 128 5.13 9.10 -12.05
C HIS A 128 5.91 7.77 -12.07
N GLY A 129 6.29 7.24 -10.91
CA GLY A 129 7.01 5.96 -10.80
C GLY A 129 8.53 6.07 -10.84
N GLY A 130 9.10 7.27 -10.63
CA GLY A 130 10.55 7.51 -10.54
C GLY A 130 11.23 6.96 -9.28
N PHE A 131 10.69 5.89 -8.70
CA PHE A 131 11.22 5.25 -7.50
C PHE A 131 11.01 3.73 -7.53
N GLY A 132 11.67 3.03 -6.61
CA GLY A 132 11.38 1.64 -6.33
C GLY A 132 11.96 1.17 -5.01
N THR A 133 11.75 -0.11 -4.75
CA THR A 133 12.29 -0.81 -3.58
C THR A 133 13.21 -1.91 -4.06
N LEU A 134 14.40 -1.97 -3.49
CA LEU A 134 15.26 -3.15 -3.55
C LEU A 134 15.11 -3.88 -2.21
N VAL A 135 14.84 -5.17 -2.25
CA VAL A 135 14.83 -6.02 -1.04
C VAL A 135 16.07 -6.89 -1.06
N VAL A 136 16.84 -6.87 0.01
CA VAL A 136 18.04 -7.69 0.18
C VAL A 136 17.83 -8.59 1.39
N GLU A 137 17.64 -9.87 1.12
CA GLU A 137 17.43 -10.91 2.12
C GLU A 137 18.74 -11.49 2.65
N PRO A 138 18.70 -12.27 3.74
CA PRO A 138 19.85 -13.01 4.23
C PRO A 138 20.58 -13.80 3.14
N VAL A 139 21.87 -14.04 3.37
CA VAL A 139 22.73 -14.76 2.42
C VAL A 139 22.14 -16.11 2.05
N GLY A 140 22.19 -16.46 0.76
CA GLY A 140 21.66 -17.73 0.25
C GLY A 140 20.15 -17.74 -0.02
N SER A 141 19.44 -16.66 0.29
CA SER A 141 18.00 -16.58 0.02
C SER A 141 17.68 -16.63 -1.48
N THR A 142 16.58 -17.30 -1.84
CA THR A 142 16.03 -17.30 -3.21
C THR A 142 14.59 -16.80 -3.24
N TYR A 143 14.20 -16.15 -4.34
CA TYR A 143 12.92 -15.45 -4.49
C TYR A 143 12.04 -16.19 -5.47
N HIS A 144 10.84 -16.58 -5.05
CA HIS A 144 9.94 -17.43 -5.83
C HIS A 144 8.56 -16.79 -5.99
N ASP A 145 7.93 -17.00 -7.15
CA ASP A 145 6.52 -16.67 -7.35
C ASP A 145 5.65 -17.63 -6.51
N PRO A 146 4.77 -17.15 -5.62
CA PRO A 146 4.00 -18.03 -4.72
C PRO A 146 3.00 -18.95 -5.43
N LYS A 147 2.60 -18.64 -6.68
CA LYS A 147 1.64 -19.47 -7.43
C LYS A 147 2.34 -20.61 -8.16
N THR A 148 3.48 -20.29 -8.78
CA THR A 148 4.19 -21.19 -9.70
C THR A 148 5.40 -21.86 -9.07
N GLY A 149 5.96 -21.30 -7.99
CA GLY A 149 7.21 -21.72 -7.35
C GLY A 149 8.48 -21.40 -8.15
N LYS A 150 8.35 -20.70 -9.29
CA LYS A 150 9.49 -20.36 -10.16
C LYS A 150 10.25 -19.16 -9.60
N LEU A 151 11.55 -19.09 -9.88
CA LEU A 151 12.36 -17.94 -9.51
C LEU A 151 11.82 -16.64 -10.13
N VAL A 152 11.75 -15.60 -9.32
CA VAL A 152 11.41 -14.23 -9.75
C VAL A 152 12.53 -13.26 -9.44
N ARG A 153 12.52 -12.12 -10.14
CA ARG A 153 13.47 -11.01 -9.92
C ARG A 153 12.80 -9.73 -9.47
N SER A 154 11.48 -9.65 -9.58
CA SER A 154 10.70 -8.47 -9.23
C SER A 154 9.24 -8.85 -9.01
N GLY A 155 8.54 -8.01 -8.26
CA GLY A 155 7.13 -8.17 -7.91
C GLY A 155 6.88 -7.63 -6.50
N PRO A 156 5.64 -7.25 -6.16
CA PRO A 156 5.31 -6.81 -4.80
C PRO A 156 5.17 -7.98 -3.82
N ILE A 157 5.07 -9.23 -4.32
CA ILE A 157 4.87 -10.43 -3.51
C ILE A 157 5.83 -11.52 -3.99
N ALA A 158 6.50 -12.18 -3.05
CA ALA A 158 7.37 -13.33 -3.32
C ALA A 158 7.38 -14.31 -2.14
N ASP A 159 7.65 -15.58 -2.41
CA ASP A 159 8.09 -16.54 -1.40
C ASP A 159 9.61 -16.45 -1.29
N ILE A 160 10.10 -16.16 -0.10
CA ILE A 160 11.53 -16.14 0.19
C ILE A 160 11.89 -17.48 0.79
N HIS A 161 12.81 -18.20 0.15
CA HIS A 161 13.37 -19.42 0.70
C HIS A 161 14.73 -19.12 1.31
N THR A 162 14.84 -19.33 2.62
CA THR A 162 16.07 -19.09 3.39
C THR A 162 16.15 -20.08 4.54
N VAL A 163 17.33 -20.21 5.14
CA VAL A 163 17.57 -20.96 6.39
C VAL A 163 18.02 -20.03 7.52
N GLU A 164 18.24 -18.76 7.20
CA GLU A 164 18.69 -17.76 8.15
C GLU A 164 17.53 -17.21 8.98
N PRO A 165 17.82 -16.60 10.15
CA PRO A 165 16.84 -15.81 10.88
C PRO A 165 16.37 -14.61 10.04
N VAL A 166 15.06 -14.35 10.09
CA VAL A 166 14.41 -13.19 9.48
C VAL A 166 13.80 -12.27 10.54
N GLY A 167 13.63 -12.77 11.76
CA GLY A 167 13.26 -11.98 12.93
C GLY A 167 13.56 -12.74 14.22
N TYR A 168 13.29 -12.10 15.37
CA TYR A 168 13.50 -12.69 16.67
C TYR A 168 12.67 -13.97 16.84
N GLY A 169 13.35 -15.11 16.93
CA GLY A 169 12.71 -16.43 17.04
C GLY A 169 11.96 -16.87 15.78
N VAL A 170 12.22 -16.25 14.63
CA VAL A 170 11.59 -16.57 13.34
C VAL A 170 12.68 -16.83 12.29
N ASN A 171 12.72 -18.07 11.81
CA ASN A 171 13.70 -18.56 10.84
C ASN A 171 12.95 -19.26 9.69
N ASN A 172 13.68 -19.56 8.62
CA ASN A 172 13.23 -20.28 7.42
C ASN A 172 12.37 -19.45 6.45
N SER A 173 11.82 -20.13 5.45
CA SER A 173 11.07 -19.54 4.36
C SER A 173 9.82 -18.79 4.83
N PHE A 174 9.51 -17.68 4.16
CA PHE A 174 8.37 -16.83 4.48
C PHE A 174 7.73 -16.25 3.20
N ARG A 175 6.47 -15.85 3.33
CA ARG A 175 5.76 -15.03 2.34
C ARG A 175 6.13 -13.57 2.53
N GLU A 176 6.47 -12.87 1.47
CA GLU A 176 6.82 -11.46 1.53
C GLU A 176 5.81 -10.61 0.77
N MET A 177 5.49 -9.43 1.34
CA MET A 177 4.86 -8.33 0.62
C MET A 177 5.66 -7.05 0.82
N VAL A 178 6.06 -6.43 -0.28
CA VAL A 178 6.47 -5.02 -0.27
C VAL A 178 5.22 -4.17 -0.16
N VAL A 179 5.17 -3.33 0.88
CA VAL A 179 4.09 -2.39 1.13
C VAL A 179 4.65 -0.98 0.95
N GLN A 180 4.57 -0.47 -0.27
CA GLN A 180 4.88 0.93 -0.55
C GLN A 180 3.62 1.73 -0.24
N VAL A 181 3.50 2.25 0.97
CA VAL A 181 2.44 3.23 1.26
C VAL A 181 2.83 4.54 0.59
N HIS A 182 1.90 5.15 -0.12
CA HIS A 182 2.14 6.43 -0.77
C HIS A 182 0.91 7.31 -0.82
N ASP A 183 1.20 8.60 -0.96
CA ASP A 183 0.25 9.66 -1.27
C ASP A 183 0.50 10.18 -2.69
N THR A 184 -0.03 11.34 -3.04
CA THR A 184 0.28 11.99 -4.32
C THR A 184 -0.12 11.10 -5.50
N VAL A 185 -1.34 10.56 -5.45
CA VAL A 185 -1.97 9.73 -6.50
C VAL A 185 -3.18 10.47 -7.08
N PRO A 186 -3.02 11.27 -8.15
CA PRO A 186 -4.05 12.20 -8.61
C PRO A 186 -5.42 11.55 -8.86
N HIS A 187 -5.43 10.33 -9.40
CA HIS A 187 -6.63 9.59 -9.79
C HIS A 187 -7.50 9.11 -8.61
N THR A 188 -6.98 9.17 -7.39
CA THR A 188 -7.66 8.70 -6.17
C THR A 188 -8.02 9.84 -5.22
N VAL A 189 -7.63 11.07 -5.55
CA VAL A 189 -7.98 12.26 -4.78
C VAL A 189 -9.49 12.35 -4.64
N ASN A 190 -9.96 12.87 -3.52
CA ASN A 190 -11.35 13.18 -3.27
C ASN A 190 -11.51 14.66 -2.91
N ILE A 191 -12.65 15.23 -3.30
CA ILE A 191 -13.06 16.57 -2.90
C ILE A 191 -13.63 16.51 -1.49
N VAL A 192 -13.22 17.47 -0.66
CA VAL A 192 -13.71 17.66 0.71
C VAL A 192 -14.63 18.88 0.71
N THR A 193 -15.93 18.66 0.94
CA THR A 193 -16.94 19.75 0.92
C THR A 193 -17.54 20.05 2.29
N ALA A 194 -17.46 19.11 3.22
CA ALA A 194 -17.73 19.30 4.63
C ALA A 194 -16.40 19.19 5.38
N GLY A 195 -16.16 20.06 6.36
CA GLY A 195 -14.85 20.19 7.00
C GLY A 195 -14.19 21.54 6.73
N ASN A 196 -12.86 21.58 6.79
CA ASN A 196 -12.11 22.84 6.89
C ASN A 196 -11.17 23.08 5.68
N PRO A 197 -11.39 24.11 4.84
CA PRO A 197 -12.45 25.13 4.92
C PRO A 197 -13.81 24.64 4.41
N PRO A 198 -14.94 25.01 5.04
CA PRO A 198 -16.26 24.52 4.66
C PRO A 198 -16.76 25.17 3.36
N GLY A 199 -17.51 24.41 2.55
CA GLY A 199 -18.35 24.99 1.48
C GLY A 199 -17.61 25.61 0.30
N GLN A 200 -16.33 25.31 0.08
CA GLN A 200 -15.64 25.79 -1.12
C GLN A 200 -16.22 25.18 -2.40
N PRO A 201 -16.38 25.97 -3.48
CA PRO A 201 -16.79 25.45 -4.77
C PRO A 201 -15.82 24.37 -5.27
N ILE A 202 -16.37 23.36 -5.95
CA ILE A 202 -15.59 22.25 -6.54
C ILE A 202 -14.50 22.78 -7.47
N GLU A 203 -14.75 23.87 -8.17
CA GLU A 203 -13.82 24.54 -9.07
C GLU A 203 -12.57 25.03 -8.33
N VAL A 204 -12.73 25.55 -7.11
CA VAL A 204 -11.60 26.02 -6.29
C VAL A 204 -10.76 24.84 -5.82
N ALA A 205 -11.40 23.72 -5.43
CA ALA A 205 -10.69 22.50 -5.08
C ALA A 205 -9.91 21.92 -6.28
N LEU A 206 -10.50 21.97 -7.47
CA LEU A 206 -9.85 21.52 -8.71
C LEU A 206 -8.65 22.40 -9.09
N GLU A 207 -8.78 23.73 -8.99
CA GLU A 207 -7.68 24.65 -9.29
C GLU A 207 -6.56 24.57 -8.25
N ALA A 208 -6.88 24.46 -6.96
CA ALA A 208 -5.88 24.33 -5.89
C ALA A 208 -4.97 23.11 -6.06
N GLY A 209 -5.51 22.01 -6.62
CA GLY A 209 -4.75 20.80 -6.88
C GLY A 209 -3.89 20.84 -8.15
N LYS A 210 -4.10 21.79 -9.07
CA LYS A 210 -3.36 21.87 -10.34
C LYS A 210 -1.97 22.47 -10.12
N THR A 211 -0.99 21.61 -9.88
CA THR A 211 0.43 22.01 -9.87
C THR A 211 1.20 21.31 -10.98
N VAL A 212 2.34 21.86 -11.39
CA VAL A 212 3.21 21.23 -12.42
C VAL A 212 3.70 19.85 -11.95
N SER A 213 3.80 19.64 -10.64
CA SER A 213 4.21 18.38 -10.02
C SER A 213 3.05 17.40 -9.80
N PHE A 214 1.80 17.87 -9.90
CA PHE A 214 0.61 17.11 -9.54
C PHE A 214 -0.53 17.43 -10.52
N MET A 215 -0.61 16.66 -11.61
CA MET A 215 -1.65 16.84 -12.62
C MET A 215 -2.94 16.16 -12.18
N MET A 216 -3.88 16.95 -11.67
CA MET A 216 -5.18 16.47 -11.24
C MET A 216 -6.05 16.01 -12.40
N PRO A 217 -6.86 14.95 -12.23
CA PRO A 217 -7.85 14.58 -13.23
C PRO A 217 -8.93 15.67 -13.33
N GLU A 218 -9.56 15.78 -14.50
CA GLU A 218 -10.64 16.75 -14.72
C GLU A 218 -11.87 16.47 -13.85
N LYS A 219 -12.07 15.22 -13.45
CA LYS A 219 -13.17 14.76 -12.61
C LYS A 219 -12.62 14.08 -11.36
N ILE A 220 -13.03 14.58 -10.20
CA ILE A 220 -12.66 14.06 -8.89
C ILE A 220 -13.95 13.66 -8.17
N MET A 221 -13.94 12.51 -7.50
CA MET A 221 -15.08 12.06 -6.70
C MET A 221 -15.17 12.81 -5.37
N MET A 222 -16.38 12.88 -4.82
CA MET A 222 -16.59 13.37 -3.48
C MET A 222 -16.00 12.39 -2.46
N THR A 223 -15.45 12.90 -1.36
CA THR A 223 -14.99 12.02 -0.29
C THR A 223 -16.18 11.30 0.34
N PRO A 224 -16.11 9.97 0.55
CA PRO A 224 -17.09 9.23 1.33
C PRO A 224 -16.90 9.46 2.85
N MET A 225 -15.87 10.22 3.26
CA MET A 225 -15.60 10.59 4.63
C MET A 225 -15.73 12.12 4.80
N PRO A 226 -16.94 12.65 4.98
CA PRO A 226 -17.21 14.09 4.94
C PRO A 226 -16.62 14.89 6.10
N PHE A 227 -16.09 14.24 7.15
CA PHE A 227 -15.47 14.91 8.29
C PHE A 227 -13.95 14.88 8.26
N LEU A 228 -13.35 14.78 7.06
CA LEU A 228 -11.90 14.86 6.90
C LEU A 228 -11.41 16.28 7.17
N ASN A 229 -10.42 16.40 8.05
CA ASN A 229 -9.71 17.64 8.29
C ASN A 229 -8.46 17.67 7.40
N GLY A 230 -8.38 18.56 6.40
CA GLY A 230 -7.26 18.49 5.46
C GLY A 230 -7.26 19.39 4.23
N GLY A 231 -8.06 20.45 4.17
CA GLY A 231 -8.14 21.34 2.99
C GLY A 231 -9.28 20.96 2.05
N THR A 232 -9.25 21.49 0.83
CA THR A 232 -10.34 21.42 -0.16
C THR A 232 -10.38 20.10 -0.93
N HIS A 233 -9.25 19.40 -0.98
CA HIS A 233 -9.10 18.09 -1.58
C HIS A 233 -8.05 17.29 -0.81
N THR A 234 -8.12 15.98 -0.94
CA THR A 234 -7.09 15.08 -0.42
C THR A 234 -5.93 14.95 -1.42
N THR A 235 -4.90 14.15 -1.15
CA THR A 235 -3.67 14.10 -1.98
C THR A 235 -3.52 12.78 -2.75
N GLY A 236 -4.50 11.88 -2.65
CA GLY A 236 -4.48 10.54 -3.20
C GLY A 236 -3.78 9.54 -2.28
N SER A 237 -4.01 8.25 -2.51
CA SER A 237 -3.30 7.18 -1.82
C SER A 237 -3.18 5.93 -2.67
N GLY A 238 -2.28 5.04 -2.26
CA GLY A 238 -2.26 3.68 -2.72
C GLY A 238 -1.21 2.84 -2.01
N LEU A 239 -1.16 1.57 -2.43
CA LEU A 239 -0.14 0.59 -2.09
C LEU A 239 0.53 0.15 -3.39
N ASN A 240 1.83 0.37 -3.55
CA ASN A 240 2.60 -0.11 -4.71
C ASN A 240 2.04 0.35 -6.08
N PHE A 241 1.70 1.64 -6.20
CA PHE A 241 0.96 2.23 -7.34
C PHE A 241 -0.38 1.58 -7.70
N ARG A 242 -0.95 0.78 -6.80
CA ARG A 242 -2.32 0.29 -6.90
C ARG A 242 -3.16 0.95 -5.81
N ALA A 243 -4.45 1.08 -6.05
CA ALA A 243 -5.38 1.65 -5.08
C ALA A 243 -6.76 1.06 -5.31
N GLU A 244 -7.53 0.94 -4.23
CA GLU A 244 -8.92 0.49 -4.26
C GLU A 244 -9.81 1.53 -3.55
N PRO A 245 -10.14 2.67 -4.19
CA PRO A 245 -10.71 3.76 -3.44
C PRO A 245 -12.20 3.54 -3.14
N ILE A 246 -12.62 3.96 -1.94
CA ILE A 246 -13.95 3.67 -1.38
C ILE A 246 -15.05 4.37 -2.20
N ALA A 247 -14.80 5.58 -2.70
CA ALA A 247 -15.77 6.34 -3.49
C ALA A 247 -16.20 5.55 -4.75
N GLN A 248 -15.26 4.88 -5.42
CA GLN A 248 -15.48 4.06 -6.60
C GLN A 248 -16.31 2.83 -6.26
N ARG A 249 -15.99 2.14 -5.15
CA ARG A 249 -16.80 1.01 -4.68
C ARG A 249 -18.23 1.42 -4.35
N LEU A 250 -18.40 2.55 -3.66
CA LEU A 250 -19.73 3.09 -3.31
C LEU A 250 -20.54 3.55 -4.54
N ALA A 251 -19.87 4.00 -5.60
CA ALA A 251 -20.55 4.31 -6.86
C ALA A 251 -21.11 3.05 -7.56
N VAL A 252 -20.51 1.87 -7.31
CA VAL A 252 -20.98 0.58 -7.83
C VAL A 252 -22.06 -0.02 -6.92
N ASN A 253 -21.81 -0.05 -5.61
CA ASN A 253 -22.77 -0.49 -4.60
C ASN A 253 -22.80 0.52 -3.43
N PRO A 254 -23.90 1.27 -3.24
CA PRO A 254 -23.98 2.30 -2.21
C PRO A 254 -24.09 1.76 -0.77
N ASP A 255 -24.24 0.44 -0.58
CA ASP A 255 -24.26 -0.16 0.76
C ASP A 255 -22.85 -0.15 1.39
N ALA A 256 -22.64 0.78 2.32
CA ALA A 256 -21.36 0.93 3.02
C ALA A 256 -20.93 -0.32 3.82
N SER A 257 -21.86 -1.21 4.18
CA SER A 257 -21.49 -2.47 4.84
C SER A 257 -20.74 -3.43 3.93
N LYS A 258 -20.82 -3.23 2.61
CA LYS A 258 -20.25 -4.12 1.59
C LYS A 258 -18.95 -3.63 0.97
N ILE A 259 -18.45 -2.45 1.36
CA ILE A 259 -17.27 -1.81 0.74
C ILE A 259 -16.07 -2.76 0.63
N PHE A 260 -15.79 -3.57 1.65
CA PHE A 260 -14.62 -4.44 1.65
C PHE A 260 -14.91 -5.88 1.17
N SER A 261 -16.14 -6.16 0.73
CA SER A 261 -16.56 -7.49 0.30
C SER A 261 -16.02 -7.81 -1.08
N SER A 262 -15.28 -8.91 -1.19
CA SER A 262 -14.86 -9.45 -2.49
C SER A 262 -16.00 -10.14 -3.23
N ILE A 263 -17.07 -10.53 -2.54
CA ILE A 263 -18.28 -11.10 -3.16
C ILE A 263 -18.99 -10.03 -3.98
N GLU A 264 -19.03 -8.79 -3.48
CA GLU A 264 -19.75 -7.68 -4.10
C GLU A 264 -18.90 -6.93 -5.14
N HIS A 265 -17.60 -6.75 -4.86
CA HIS A 265 -16.72 -5.91 -5.67
C HIS A 265 -15.57 -6.67 -6.35
N GLY A 266 -15.35 -7.94 -6.01
CA GLY A 266 -14.07 -8.60 -6.27
C GLY A 266 -12.98 -8.22 -5.27
N ASP A 267 -11.89 -8.99 -5.29
CA ASP A 267 -10.67 -8.66 -4.54
C ASP A 267 -10.15 -7.26 -4.94
N PRO A 268 -9.57 -6.49 -4.01
CA PRO A 268 -9.05 -5.15 -4.31
C PRO A 268 -7.89 -5.23 -5.32
N ASP A 269 -7.73 -4.17 -6.13
CA ASP A 269 -6.63 -4.05 -7.09
C ASP A 269 -5.24 -3.88 -6.43
N THR A 270 -5.21 -3.60 -5.12
CA THR A 270 -3.98 -3.60 -4.33
C THR A 270 -3.43 -5.02 -4.16
N PRO A 271 -2.11 -5.19 -3.92
CA PRO A 271 -1.54 -6.53 -3.83
C PRO A 271 -2.19 -7.35 -2.72
N LEU A 272 -2.76 -8.51 -3.08
CA LEU A 272 -3.39 -9.45 -2.16
C LEU A 272 -2.40 -10.54 -1.77
N VAL A 273 -2.06 -10.59 -0.48
CA VAL A 273 -1.20 -11.64 0.07
C VAL A 273 -2.06 -12.82 0.46
N ARG A 274 -1.73 -13.99 -0.06
CA ARG A 274 -2.28 -15.26 0.44
C ARG A 274 -1.27 -15.89 1.37
N ALA A 275 -1.71 -16.64 2.36
CA ALA A 275 -0.91 -17.41 3.30
C ALA A 275 -1.69 -18.67 3.68
N TYR A 276 -1.02 -19.78 3.96
CA TYR A 276 -1.63 -20.86 4.72
C TYR A 276 -1.56 -20.52 6.21
N LEU A 277 -2.47 -21.08 7.01
CA LEU A 277 -2.41 -20.92 8.46
C LEU A 277 -1.02 -21.26 8.99
N GLY A 278 -0.50 -20.43 9.89
CA GLY A 278 0.82 -20.62 10.48
C GLY A 278 2.01 -20.29 9.57
N ASP A 279 1.82 -19.94 8.30
CA ASP A 279 2.91 -19.41 7.48
C ASP A 279 3.48 -18.14 8.12
N THR A 280 4.79 -17.95 8.03
CA THR A 280 5.42 -16.67 8.35
C THR A 280 5.19 -15.71 7.19
N VAL A 281 4.81 -14.47 7.50
CA VAL A 281 4.59 -13.40 6.53
C VAL A 281 5.42 -12.19 6.93
N VAL A 282 6.15 -11.60 5.98
CA VAL A 282 6.95 -10.40 6.19
C VAL A 282 6.38 -9.27 5.34
N PHE A 283 6.07 -8.17 5.98
CA PHE A 283 5.64 -6.94 5.32
C PHE A 283 6.81 -5.95 5.30
N ARG A 284 7.35 -5.68 4.11
CA ARG A 284 8.41 -4.71 3.84
C ARG A 284 7.76 -3.34 3.67
N LEU A 285 7.50 -2.68 4.80
CA LEU A 285 6.82 -1.40 4.84
C LEU A 285 7.80 -0.28 4.48
N LEU A 286 7.44 0.51 3.47
CA LEU A 286 8.19 1.68 3.04
C LEU A 286 7.20 2.79 2.73
N HIS A 287 7.43 3.97 3.25
CA HIS A 287 6.69 5.13 2.81
C HIS A 287 7.45 5.85 1.70
N THR A 288 6.77 5.93 0.57
CA THR A 288 7.26 6.55 -0.66
C THR A 288 6.42 7.78 -1.01
N LEU A 289 6.95 8.67 -1.84
CA LEU A 289 6.32 9.96 -2.23
C LEU A 289 6.41 11.04 -1.13
N MET A 290 5.76 12.19 -1.35
CA MET A 290 6.06 13.41 -0.61
C MET A 290 4.84 14.31 -0.42
N ASN A 291 4.18 14.20 0.73
CA ASN A 291 3.33 15.28 1.21
C ASN A 291 2.95 15.08 2.68
N GLU A 292 2.65 13.84 3.02
CA GLU A 292 1.93 13.50 4.24
C GLU A 292 2.57 12.32 4.94
N THR A 293 2.36 12.14 6.25
CA THR A 293 2.77 10.92 6.95
C THR A 293 1.65 9.89 6.94
N MET A 294 2.03 8.63 7.07
CA MET A 294 1.12 7.49 6.98
C MET A 294 1.12 6.70 8.28
N THR A 295 0.09 5.90 8.47
CA THR A 295 0.06 4.86 9.49
C THR A 295 -0.36 3.59 8.77
N TRP A 296 0.38 2.49 8.87
CA TRP A 296 -0.04 1.21 8.30
C TRP A 296 -0.45 0.26 9.41
N THR A 297 -1.64 -0.34 9.28
CA THR A 297 -2.26 -1.21 10.27
C THR A 297 -2.62 -2.56 9.65
N LEU A 298 -2.38 -3.65 10.37
CA LEU A 298 -2.80 -5.01 10.01
C LEU A 298 -3.77 -5.55 11.06
N SER A 299 -4.92 -6.06 10.64
CA SER A 299 -5.90 -6.64 11.57
C SER A 299 -5.51 -8.06 12.00
N GLY A 300 -5.79 -8.39 13.27
CA GLY A 300 -5.69 -9.74 13.82
C GLY A 300 -4.27 -10.28 14.03
N HIS A 301 -3.25 -9.51 13.66
CA HIS A 301 -1.84 -9.88 13.74
C HIS A 301 -1.05 -8.80 14.45
N THR A 302 0.12 -9.19 14.96
CA THR A 302 1.09 -8.27 15.54
C THR A 302 2.49 -8.61 15.05
N PHE A 303 3.35 -7.62 15.08
CA PHE A 303 4.77 -7.69 14.72
C PHE A 303 5.59 -6.89 15.74
N LEU A 304 6.89 -7.16 15.81
CA LEU A 304 7.81 -6.35 16.59
C LEU A 304 8.18 -5.09 15.80
N SER A 305 8.32 -3.94 16.47
CA SER A 305 8.74 -2.71 15.80
C SER A 305 10.16 -2.78 15.23
N GLU A 306 10.99 -3.67 15.77
CA GLU A 306 12.34 -3.99 15.30
C GLU A 306 12.46 -5.50 15.15
N ARG A 307 12.69 -6.01 13.93
CA ARG A 307 12.53 -7.44 13.63
C ARG A 307 13.42 -8.36 14.45
N TYR A 308 14.63 -7.96 14.81
CA TYR A 308 15.60 -8.80 15.53
C TYR A 308 15.65 -8.56 17.05
N ALA A 309 14.97 -7.54 17.57
CA ALA A 309 14.97 -7.22 18.99
C ALA A 309 13.74 -7.83 19.68
N GLY A 310 13.94 -8.92 20.44
CA GLY A 310 12.85 -9.68 21.06
C GLY A 310 12.07 -8.95 22.15
N ASP A 311 12.66 -7.89 22.70
CA ASP A 311 12.07 -6.96 23.67
C ASP A 311 11.46 -5.71 23.03
N ALA A 312 11.51 -5.59 21.70
CA ALA A 312 10.89 -4.49 20.99
C ALA A 312 9.37 -4.48 21.17
N ASN A 313 8.79 -3.29 21.03
CA ASN A 313 7.35 -3.11 21.18
C ASN A 313 6.58 -3.94 20.16
N ARG A 314 5.67 -4.78 20.66
CA ARG A 314 4.72 -5.51 19.83
C ARG A 314 3.58 -4.57 19.43
N LYS A 315 3.37 -4.43 18.13
CA LYS A 315 2.40 -3.51 17.53
C LYS A 315 1.62 -4.22 16.42
N ASN A 316 0.48 -3.66 16.05
CA ASN A 316 -0.24 -4.01 14.83
C ASN A 316 -0.38 -2.80 13.88
N SER A 317 0.18 -1.66 14.28
CA SER A 317 0.13 -0.41 13.55
C SER A 317 1.46 0.34 13.68
N MET A 318 1.94 0.88 12.57
CA MET A 318 3.18 1.66 12.49
C MET A 318 2.92 3.00 11.84
N HIS A 319 3.24 4.07 12.54
CA HIS A 319 3.44 5.36 11.91
C HIS A 319 4.70 5.30 11.04
N ILE A 320 4.67 5.95 9.87
CA ILE A 320 5.79 5.96 8.95
C ILE A 320 5.85 7.28 8.16
N GLY A 321 7.01 7.93 8.23
CA GLY A 321 7.38 9.15 7.52
C GLY A 321 8.07 8.88 6.19
N ILE A 322 8.25 9.92 5.38
CA ILE A 322 8.83 9.79 4.03
C ILE A 322 10.22 9.14 4.12
N ALA A 323 10.48 8.14 3.28
CA ALA A 323 11.73 7.39 3.22
C ALA A 323 12.08 6.59 4.50
N GLU A 324 11.17 6.52 5.48
CA GLU A 324 11.28 5.56 6.57
C GLU A 324 10.84 4.17 6.09
N ARG A 325 11.39 3.14 6.73
CA ARG A 325 11.12 1.74 6.40
C ARG A 325 11.03 0.89 7.65
N TYR A 326 10.24 -0.17 7.58
CA TYR A 326 10.17 -1.20 8.60
C TYR A 326 10.04 -2.58 7.94
N ASP A 327 10.78 -3.54 8.47
CA ASP A 327 10.70 -4.94 8.06
C ASP A 327 9.84 -5.68 9.10
N LEU A 328 8.53 -5.80 8.86
CA LEU A 328 7.55 -6.23 9.84
C LEU A 328 7.29 -7.74 9.74
N VAL A 329 7.82 -8.50 10.69
CA VAL A 329 7.71 -9.96 10.71
C VAL A 329 6.46 -10.40 11.48
N VAL A 330 5.52 -11.03 10.77
CA VAL A 330 4.37 -11.73 11.33
C VAL A 330 4.73 -13.22 11.40
N PRO A 331 4.95 -13.78 12.61
CA PRO A 331 5.46 -15.14 12.75
C PRO A 331 4.47 -16.20 12.25
N THR A 332 3.17 -15.93 12.40
CA THR A 332 2.09 -16.88 12.09
C THR A 332 0.89 -16.17 11.46
N ALA A 333 0.60 -16.51 10.20
CA ALA A 333 -0.65 -16.14 9.54
C ALA A 333 -1.85 -16.77 10.26
N GLY A 334 -2.92 -16.00 10.41
CA GLY A 334 -4.08 -16.30 11.25
C GLY A 334 -3.94 -15.80 12.70
N GLY A 335 -2.89 -15.04 12.99
CA GLY A 335 -2.64 -14.46 14.30
C GLY A 335 -2.33 -15.50 15.39
N PRO A 336 -2.33 -15.10 16.67
CA PRO A 336 -1.92 -15.97 17.78
C PRO A 336 -2.87 -17.15 18.05
N ARG A 337 -4.05 -17.17 17.41
CA ARG A 337 -5.06 -18.24 17.54
C ARG A 337 -5.30 -19.00 16.23
N LEU A 338 -4.48 -18.78 15.19
CA LEU A 338 -4.55 -19.50 13.91
C LEU A 338 -5.95 -19.46 13.28
N GLN A 339 -6.58 -18.29 13.20
CA GLN A 339 -7.90 -18.16 12.58
C GLN A 339 -7.77 -17.99 11.06
N PRO A 340 -8.46 -18.82 10.24
CA PRO A 340 -8.48 -18.65 8.80
C PRO A 340 -9.49 -17.57 8.39
N GLY A 341 -9.30 -17.00 7.21
CA GLY A 341 -10.18 -15.99 6.62
C GLY A 341 -9.42 -14.78 6.10
N ASP A 342 -10.16 -13.77 5.69
CA ASP A 342 -9.62 -12.56 5.09
C ASP A 342 -9.46 -11.46 6.15
N TYR A 343 -8.22 -11.02 6.33
CA TYR A 343 -7.84 -9.90 7.18
C TYR A 343 -7.63 -8.66 6.31
N ILE A 344 -7.84 -7.49 6.90
CA ILE A 344 -7.61 -6.21 6.23
C ILE A 344 -6.30 -5.61 6.75
N HIS A 345 -5.49 -5.09 5.83
CA HIS A 345 -4.45 -4.14 6.16
C HIS A 345 -4.72 -2.82 5.46
N PHE A 346 -4.47 -1.71 6.12
CA PHE A 346 -4.91 -0.42 5.64
C PHE A 346 -4.06 0.72 6.18
N ASN A 347 -4.13 1.85 5.49
CA ASN A 347 -3.61 3.10 5.98
C ASN A 347 -4.54 3.63 7.09
N GLY A 348 -4.06 3.70 8.32
CA GLY A 348 -4.81 4.19 9.48
C GLY A 348 -5.19 5.67 9.41
N ARG A 349 -4.67 6.43 8.45
CA ARG A 349 -5.15 7.78 8.18
C ARG A 349 -6.42 7.72 7.33
N SER A 350 -7.53 8.24 7.85
CA SER A 350 -8.86 8.10 7.24
C SER A 350 -8.94 8.53 5.78
N SER A 351 -8.31 9.65 5.40
CA SER A 351 -8.26 10.08 3.99
C SER A 351 -7.58 9.02 3.13
N LYS A 352 -6.41 8.56 3.53
CA LYS A 352 -5.61 7.57 2.80
C LYS A 352 -6.29 6.22 2.72
N PHE A 353 -7.00 5.83 3.78
CA PHE A 353 -7.85 4.64 3.75
C PHE A 353 -8.93 4.77 2.68
N SER A 354 -9.67 5.89 2.72
CA SER A 354 -10.73 6.21 1.76
C SER A 354 -10.24 6.26 0.32
N GLU A 355 -9.05 6.79 0.10
CA GLU A 355 -8.40 6.92 -1.20
C GLU A 355 -7.84 5.60 -1.75
N GLY A 356 -7.98 4.50 -1.00
CA GLY A 356 -7.66 3.16 -1.48
C GLY A 356 -6.34 2.59 -1.01
N GLY A 357 -5.74 3.17 0.03
CA GLY A 357 -4.56 2.65 0.71
C GLY A 357 -4.87 1.45 1.62
N TRP A 358 -5.52 0.40 1.11
CA TRP A 358 -5.84 -0.82 1.86
C TRP A 358 -5.78 -2.07 0.97
N GLY A 359 -5.69 -3.24 1.59
CA GLY A 359 -5.64 -4.53 0.92
C GLY A 359 -5.99 -5.70 1.85
N ILE A 360 -5.88 -6.92 1.33
CA ILE A 360 -6.30 -8.14 2.02
C ILE A 360 -5.11 -9.07 2.25
N LEU A 361 -4.98 -9.57 3.49
CA LEU A 361 -4.23 -10.77 3.82
C LEU A 361 -5.22 -11.94 3.93
N ARG A 362 -5.20 -12.84 2.95
CA ARG A 362 -6.06 -14.02 2.87
C ARG A 362 -5.37 -15.24 3.46
N VAL A 363 -5.89 -15.74 4.58
CA VAL A 363 -5.33 -16.88 5.30
C VAL A 363 -6.18 -18.13 5.06
N LEU A 364 -5.56 -19.15 4.46
CA LEU A 364 -6.22 -20.37 4.01
C LEU A 364 -5.98 -21.52 4.99
N GLU A 365 -7.04 -22.25 5.31
CA GLU A 365 -6.99 -23.46 6.14
C GLU A 365 -6.63 -24.74 5.37
N LYS A 366 -6.66 -24.69 4.03
CA LYS A 366 -6.47 -25.86 3.15
C LYS A 366 -5.63 -25.48 1.94
N GLU A 367 -4.86 -26.45 1.46
CA GLU A 367 -4.07 -26.30 0.23
C GLU A 367 -4.96 -25.97 -0.98
N THR A 368 -4.45 -25.11 -1.84
CA THR A 368 -5.07 -24.75 -3.13
C THR A 368 -4.09 -24.96 -4.26
N ALA A 369 -4.62 -25.22 -5.47
CA ALA A 369 -3.79 -25.51 -6.64
C ALA A 369 -2.87 -24.35 -7.06
N ASP A 370 -3.25 -23.12 -6.71
CA ASP A 370 -2.63 -21.88 -7.14
C ASP A 370 -1.80 -21.17 -6.04
N LEU A 371 -1.40 -21.92 -5.01
CA LEU A 371 -0.57 -21.41 -3.92
C LEU A 371 0.39 -22.49 -3.42
N LYS A 372 1.70 -22.26 -3.58
CA LYS A 372 2.74 -23.23 -3.17
C LYS A 372 2.94 -23.22 -1.65
N PRO A 373 3.09 -24.38 -1.01
CA PRO A 373 3.49 -24.44 0.39
C PRO A 373 4.92 -23.93 0.55
N LEU A 374 5.21 -23.25 1.66
CA LEU A 374 6.56 -22.82 1.99
C LEU A 374 7.41 -24.07 2.38
N PRO A 375 8.68 -24.17 1.93
CA PRO A 375 9.53 -25.36 2.16
C PRO A 375 9.82 -25.73 3.62
N ALA A 376 9.52 -24.84 4.58
CA ALA A 376 9.50 -25.11 6.02
C ALA A 376 8.75 -23.94 6.71
N GLY A 377 7.45 -24.10 7.00
CA GLY A 377 6.68 -23.11 7.77
C GLY A 377 7.08 -23.06 9.25
N TYR A 378 6.45 -22.17 10.04
CA TYR A 378 6.71 -21.92 11.48
C TYR A 378 6.72 -23.18 12.38
N SER A 379 6.26 -24.32 11.90
CA SER A 379 6.23 -25.58 12.65
C SER A 379 7.33 -26.58 12.28
N GLY A 380 8.04 -26.42 11.15
CA GLY A 380 8.91 -27.47 10.59
C GLY A 380 8.19 -28.78 10.26
N ARG A 381 6.85 -28.82 10.38
CA ARG A 381 6.02 -30.03 10.24
C ARG A 381 5.48 -30.24 8.83
N ASN A 382 5.68 -29.27 7.91
CA ASN A 382 5.12 -29.28 6.55
C ASN A 382 3.61 -29.55 6.49
N GLU A 383 2.88 -29.20 7.55
CA GLU A 383 1.44 -29.38 7.67
C GLU A 383 0.79 -28.05 8.08
N ILE A 384 -0.35 -27.75 7.48
CA ILE A 384 -1.19 -26.61 7.86
C ILE A 384 -1.79 -26.91 9.25
N PRO A 385 -1.52 -26.09 10.27
CA PRO A 385 -2.02 -26.31 11.61
C PRO A 385 -3.52 -26.07 11.69
N LYS A 386 -4.17 -26.71 12.68
CA LYS A 386 -5.59 -26.51 12.93
C LYS A 386 -5.84 -25.18 13.66
N PRO A 387 -6.95 -24.49 13.35
CA PRO A 387 -7.38 -23.33 14.13
C PRO A 387 -7.58 -23.69 15.60
N LEU A 388 -7.23 -22.76 16.49
CA LEU A 388 -7.52 -22.87 17.92
C LEU A 388 -8.81 -22.12 18.23
N PRO A 389 -9.56 -22.44 19.30
CA PRO A 389 -10.66 -21.57 19.73
C PRO A 389 -10.15 -20.14 19.97
N VAL A 390 -10.84 -19.10 19.46
CA VAL A 390 -10.42 -17.68 19.69
C VAL A 390 -10.24 -17.43 21.17
N CYS A 391 -11.26 -17.80 21.95
CA CYS A 391 -11.21 -17.84 23.40
C CYS A 391 -10.83 -19.26 23.87
N PRO A 392 -9.69 -19.44 24.57
CA PRO A 392 -9.39 -20.69 25.26
C PRO A 392 -10.53 -21.10 26.21
N GLU A 393 -10.74 -22.40 26.42
CA GLU A 393 -11.82 -22.91 27.29
C GLU A 393 -11.68 -22.42 28.74
N GLU A 394 -10.46 -22.33 29.25
CA GLU A 394 -10.15 -21.88 30.62
C GLU A 394 -10.03 -20.35 30.75
N ALA A 395 -10.21 -19.59 29.65
CA ALA A 395 -10.06 -18.14 29.68
C ALA A 395 -11.25 -17.49 30.43
N PRO A 396 -11.00 -16.60 31.41
CA PRO A 396 -12.06 -15.83 32.04
C PRO A 396 -12.84 -15.03 31.00
N VAL A 397 -14.17 -15.18 30.99
CA VAL A 397 -15.04 -14.49 30.02
C VAL A 397 -15.58 -13.21 30.64
N LYS A 398 -15.33 -12.07 29.99
CA LYS A 398 -15.96 -10.78 30.28
C LYS A 398 -17.00 -10.45 29.23
N SER A 399 -18.26 -10.37 29.65
CA SER A 399 -19.38 -10.02 28.80
C SER A 399 -19.80 -8.58 28.98
N PHE A 400 -19.98 -7.86 27.88
CA PHE A 400 -20.42 -6.47 27.84
C PHE A 400 -21.65 -6.36 26.96
N ASN A 401 -22.74 -5.81 27.49
CA ASN A 401 -23.92 -5.48 26.70
C ASN A 401 -23.79 -4.03 26.25
N VAL A 402 -23.64 -3.81 24.96
CA VAL A 402 -23.39 -2.49 24.38
C VAL A 402 -24.53 -2.13 23.45
N VAL A 403 -24.94 -0.87 23.47
CA VAL A 403 -25.97 -0.31 22.60
C VAL A 403 -25.33 0.77 21.73
N ALA A 404 -25.45 0.63 20.42
CA ALA A 404 -25.23 1.73 19.47
C ALA A 404 -26.54 2.51 19.31
N MET A 405 -26.53 3.83 19.51
CA MET A 405 -27.74 4.65 19.42
C MET A 405 -27.46 6.05 18.89
N ASP A 406 -28.49 6.67 18.31
CA ASP A 406 -28.48 8.09 17.96
C ASP A 406 -28.45 8.93 19.24
N PHE A 407 -27.64 9.99 19.25
CA PHE A 407 -27.50 10.91 20.36
C PHE A 407 -27.52 12.37 19.85
N PRO A 408 -28.67 12.82 19.34
CA PRO A 408 -28.73 14.10 18.65
C PRO A 408 -28.44 15.27 19.60
N GLY A 409 -27.68 16.24 19.10
CA GLY A 409 -27.38 17.46 19.82
C GLY A 409 -26.21 17.35 20.80
N MET A 410 -25.31 16.37 20.62
CA MET A 410 -24.08 16.23 21.40
C MET A 410 -23.29 17.54 21.40
N SER A 411 -22.97 18.05 22.59
CA SER A 411 -22.08 19.20 22.77
C SER A 411 -20.69 18.72 23.13
N PHE A 412 -19.68 19.14 22.35
CA PHE A 412 -18.27 18.84 22.64
C PHE A 412 -17.70 19.73 23.75
N ASN A 413 -18.26 20.93 23.92
CA ASN A 413 -17.93 21.83 25.01
C ASN A 413 -19.20 22.61 25.43
N PRO A 414 -19.88 22.18 26.50
CA PRO A 414 -21.11 22.83 26.97
C PRO A 414 -20.92 24.29 27.42
N SER A 415 -19.68 24.73 27.65
CA SER A 415 -19.33 26.09 28.08
C SER A 415 -18.94 27.02 26.93
N ALA A 416 -18.99 26.56 25.69
CA ALA A 416 -18.64 27.33 24.51
C ALA A 416 -19.87 27.57 23.61
N PRO A 417 -19.84 28.60 22.74
CA PRO A 417 -20.87 28.77 21.71
C PRO A 417 -20.97 27.54 20.79
N GLU A 418 -22.07 27.41 20.05
CA GLU A 418 -22.27 26.26 19.14
C GLU A 418 -21.17 26.16 18.08
N SER A 419 -20.57 27.29 17.71
CA SER A 419 -19.44 27.34 16.81
C SER A 419 -18.48 28.48 17.14
N ILE A 420 -17.22 28.33 16.74
CA ILE A 420 -16.17 29.35 16.89
C ILE A 420 -15.62 29.68 15.52
N GLU A 421 -15.76 30.94 15.11
CA GLU A 421 -15.08 31.47 13.93
C GLU A 421 -13.57 31.58 14.21
N ILE A 422 -12.77 31.04 13.30
CA ILE A 422 -11.31 31.11 13.29
C ILE A 422 -10.83 31.72 11.96
N ASP A 423 -9.55 32.05 11.85
CA ASP A 423 -8.95 32.67 10.66
C ASP A 423 -9.36 31.99 9.34
N PHE A 424 -9.48 32.76 8.26
CA PHE A 424 -9.81 32.33 6.89
C PHE A 424 -11.26 31.85 6.65
N GLU A 425 -12.27 32.48 7.27
CA GLU A 425 -13.69 32.11 7.10
C GLU A 425 -14.00 30.66 7.51
N ARG A 426 -13.26 30.16 8.51
CA ARG A 426 -13.36 28.78 8.97
C ARG A 426 -14.13 28.78 10.28
N THR A 427 -15.03 27.81 10.44
CA THR A 427 -15.86 27.67 11.64
C THR A 427 -15.60 26.32 12.27
N ILE A 428 -15.22 26.32 13.55
CA ILE A 428 -15.13 25.09 14.35
C ILE A 428 -16.52 24.82 14.93
N GLU A 429 -17.15 23.73 14.49
CA GLU A 429 -18.41 23.26 15.06
C GLU A 429 -18.16 22.58 16.42
N LEU A 430 -18.84 23.05 17.46
CA LEU A 430 -18.75 22.50 18.83
C LEU A 430 -19.99 21.68 19.23
N ARG A 431 -20.88 21.44 18.27
CA ARG A 431 -22.05 20.60 18.42
C ARG A 431 -22.15 19.64 17.25
N ASN A 432 -22.58 18.40 17.53
CA ASN A 432 -22.90 17.42 16.50
C ASN A 432 -24.38 17.01 16.60
N PRO A 433 -25.26 17.55 15.74
CA PRO A 433 -26.69 17.24 15.77
C PRO A 433 -27.00 15.78 15.38
N ASP A 434 -26.10 15.12 14.64
CA ASP A 434 -26.29 13.78 14.10
C ASP A 434 -25.39 12.72 14.78
N ALA A 435 -24.92 13.04 15.99
CA ALA A 435 -23.99 12.21 16.72
C ALA A 435 -24.57 10.82 17.03
N LYS A 436 -23.67 9.85 17.07
CA LYS A 436 -23.95 8.44 17.36
C LYS A 436 -22.95 7.99 18.41
N ILE A 437 -23.42 7.20 19.38
CA ILE A 437 -22.60 6.75 20.51
C ILE A 437 -22.77 5.26 20.75
N TYR A 438 -21.74 4.67 21.37
CA TYR A 438 -21.80 3.33 21.97
C TYR A 438 -21.87 3.50 23.48
N VAL A 439 -22.86 2.89 24.13
CA VAL A 439 -23.08 2.97 25.58
C VAL A 439 -23.30 1.58 26.17
N LEU A 440 -23.01 1.40 27.46
CA LEU A 440 -23.41 0.19 28.17
C LEU A 440 -24.95 0.15 28.27
N GLU A 441 -25.55 -1.03 28.11
CA GLU A 441 -27.00 -1.18 28.08
C GLU A 441 -27.67 -0.65 29.35
N GLU A 442 -27.06 -0.87 30.52
CA GLU A 442 -27.53 -0.38 31.81
C GLU A 442 -27.49 1.15 31.95
N GLU A 443 -26.71 1.85 31.13
CA GLU A 443 -26.57 3.31 31.18
C GLU A 443 -27.45 4.04 30.13
N VAL A 444 -28.16 3.32 29.26
CA VAL A 444 -28.98 3.92 28.19
C VAL A 444 -29.96 4.96 28.74
N THR A 445 -30.69 4.66 29.81
CA THR A 445 -31.67 5.59 30.41
C THR A 445 -30.99 6.81 31.03
N LYS A 446 -29.80 6.62 31.61
CA LYS A 446 -29.01 7.71 32.21
C LYS A 446 -28.49 8.66 31.13
N VAL A 447 -27.95 8.12 30.04
CA VAL A 447 -27.42 8.90 28.91
C VAL A 447 -28.53 9.58 28.12
N ALA A 448 -29.72 8.99 28.03
CA ALA A 448 -30.87 9.63 27.37
C ALA A 448 -31.44 10.86 28.14
N GLY A 449 -31.03 11.05 29.40
CA GLY A 449 -31.37 12.23 30.21
C GLY A 449 -30.35 13.36 30.07
N ASP A 450 -30.23 14.18 31.11
CA ASP A 450 -29.26 15.30 31.17
C ASP A 450 -27.89 14.83 31.68
N TYR A 451 -27.29 13.87 30.97
CA TYR A 451 -25.99 13.31 31.31
C TYR A 451 -25.03 13.48 30.13
N HIS A 452 -23.84 14.03 30.39
CA HIS A 452 -22.77 14.11 29.40
C HIS A 452 -22.10 12.72 29.27
N PRO A 453 -22.24 12.03 28.13
CA PRO A 453 -21.69 10.69 27.97
C PRO A 453 -20.17 10.72 27.97
N MET A 454 -19.56 9.78 28.67
CA MET A 454 -18.12 9.52 28.60
C MET A 454 -17.83 8.46 27.53
N PRO A 455 -16.62 8.42 26.93
CA PRO A 455 -16.25 7.37 26.00
C PRO A 455 -16.45 5.97 26.59
N LEU A 456 -17.07 5.06 25.82
CA LEU A 456 -17.20 3.65 26.22
C LEU A 456 -15.81 3.07 26.51
N THR A 457 -15.61 2.62 27.74
CA THR A 457 -14.33 2.07 28.19
C THR A 457 -14.52 0.61 28.60
N ILE A 458 -14.03 -0.31 27.78
CA ILE A 458 -14.02 -1.75 28.07
C ILE A 458 -12.64 -2.10 28.65
N ARG A 459 -12.62 -2.75 29.82
CA ARG A 459 -11.39 -3.17 30.50
C ARG A 459 -11.29 -4.69 30.59
N ALA A 460 -10.19 -5.22 30.08
CA ALA A 460 -9.88 -6.65 30.11
C ALA A 460 -8.41 -6.86 30.52
N ASN A 461 -8.12 -8.01 31.11
CA ASN A 461 -6.77 -8.44 31.41
C ASN A 461 -6.22 -9.26 30.24
N VAL A 462 -4.89 -9.37 30.15
CA VAL A 462 -4.26 -10.33 29.23
C VAL A 462 -4.75 -11.74 29.58
N GLY A 463 -5.27 -12.46 28.59
CA GLY A 463 -5.84 -13.80 28.76
C GLY A 463 -7.36 -13.83 28.95
N ASP A 464 -8.02 -12.69 29.19
CA ASP A 464 -9.49 -12.64 29.21
C ASP A 464 -10.07 -12.85 27.80
N CYS A 465 -11.18 -13.58 27.72
CA CYS A 465 -12.06 -13.60 26.55
C CYS A 465 -13.08 -12.47 26.67
N ILE A 466 -13.20 -11.62 25.65
CA ILE A 466 -14.17 -10.53 25.62
C ILE A 466 -15.34 -10.94 24.72
N LYS A 467 -16.56 -10.85 25.25
CA LYS A 467 -17.81 -11.01 24.48
C LYS A 467 -18.59 -9.70 24.52
N VAL A 468 -18.88 -9.12 23.35
CA VAL A 468 -19.63 -7.87 23.26
C VAL A 468 -20.97 -8.14 22.60
N ASN A 469 -22.04 -8.15 23.38
CA ASN A 469 -23.39 -8.22 22.85
C ASN A 469 -23.80 -6.82 22.38
N LEU A 470 -23.59 -6.51 21.10
CA LEU A 470 -23.92 -5.23 20.51
C LEU A 470 -25.37 -5.24 20.01
N LYS A 471 -26.17 -4.27 20.47
CA LYS A 471 -27.53 -3.99 19.99
C LYS A 471 -27.53 -2.67 19.23
N ASN A 472 -28.13 -2.64 18.04
CA ASN A 472 -28.25 -1.40 17.27
C ASN A 472 -29.64 -0.78 17.46
N LYS A 473 -29.70 0.38 18.12
CA LYS A 473 -30.91 1.20 18.31
C LYS A 473 -30.89 2.50 17.49
N MET A 474 -29.94 2.67 16.57
CA MET A 474 -29.97 3.78 15.62
C MET A 474 -31.15 3.61 14.65
N LYS A 475 -31.68 4.73 14.14
CA LYS A 475 -32.85 4.73 13.25
C LYS A 475 -32.55 4.16 11.87
N GLU A 476 -31.44 4.58 11.27
CA GLU A 476 -31.13 4.31 9.85
C GLU A 476 -29.78 3.62 9.65
N SER A 477 -28.80 3.92 10.51
CA SER A 477 -27.43 3.44 10.35
C SER A 477 -27.24 2.01 10.81
N ARG A 478 -26.39 1.26 10.10
CA ARG A 478 -25.86 -0.02 10.59
C ARG A 478 -24.76 0.23 11.62
N ALA A 479 -24.66 -0.63 12.62
CA ALA A 479 -23.59 -0.58 13.63
C ALA A 479 -22.48 -1.59 13.32
N SER A 480 -21.26 -1.29 13.75
CA SER A 480 -20.10 -2.18 13.64
C SER A 480 -19.26 -2.08 14.91
N PHE A 481 -18.65 -3.18 15.33
CA PHE A 481 -17.70 -3.19 16.43
C PHE A 481 -16.46 -3.95 15.98
N SER A 482 -15.32 -3.25 15.94
CA SER A 482 -14.05 -3.84 15.49
C SER A 482 -12.93 -3.53 16.48
N ALA A 483 -12.30 -4.58 17.02
CA ALA A 483 -11.15 -4.49 17.90
C ALA A 483 -9.93 -5.15 17.22
N ILE A 484 -9.50 -4.56 16.10
CA ILE A 484 -8.51 -5.14 15.17
C ILE A 484 -7.15 -5.51 15.77
N SER A 485 -6.80 -4.98 16.95
CA SER A 485 -5.56 -5.29 17.67
C SER A 485 -5.66 -6.54 18.56
N LEU A 486 -6.86 -7.09 18.77
CA LEU A 486 -7.08 -8.31 19.54
C LEU A 486 -7.05 -9.54 18.62
N ALA A 487 -6.96 -10.73 19.22
CA ALA A 487 -7.25 -11.96 18.51
C ALA A 487 -8.77 -12.08 18.30
N PHE A 488 -9.19 -12.31 17.06
CA PHE A 488 -10.59 -12.52 16.68
C PHE A 488 -10.65 -13.52 15.52
N ASN A 489 -11.83 -14.11 15.29
CA ASN A 489 -12.09 -14.86 14.06
C ASN A 489 -12.56 -13.89 12.97
N PRO A 490 -11.83 -13.71 11.86
CA PRO A 490 -12.19 -12.73 10.83
C PRO A 490 -13.51 -13.07 10.13
N GLN A 491 -13.93 -14.33 10.17
CA GLN A 491 -15.16 -14.79 9.53
C GLN A 491 -16.43 -14.37 10.27
N ASP A 492 -16.35 -13.99 11.55
CA ASP A 492 -17.53 -13.66 12.36
C ASP A 492 -17.40 -12.39 13.22
N SER A 493 -16.18 -12.04 13.65
CA SER A 493 -15.91 -11.08 14.74
C SER A 493 -14.96 -9.94 14.33
N LEU A 494 -14.76 -9.72 13.03
CA LEU A 494 -13.99 -8.56 12.54
C LEU A 494 -14.83 -7.27 12.61
N GLY A 495 -16.16 -7.40 12.53
CA GLY A 495 -17.09 -6.27 12.52
C GLY A 495 -17.22 -5.61 11.15
N ALA A 496 -16.62 -6.18 10.11
CA ALA A 496 -16.71 -5.69 8.74
C ALA A 496 -16.75 -6.87 7.76
N ASN A 497 -17.48 -6.71 6.66
CA ASN A 497 -17.55 -7.71 5.59
C ASN A 497 -16.30 -7.58 4.71
N VAL A 498 -15.21 -8.24 5.10
CA VAL A 498 -13.92 -8.18 4.42
C VAL A 498 -13.69 -9.42 3.57
N GLY A 499 -13.34 -9.19 2.31
CA GLY A 499 -12.96 -10.25 1.40
C GLY A 499 -14.08 -11.26 1.16
N ASN A 500 -13.74 -12.55 1.24
CA ASN A 500 -14.65 -13.68 1.10
C ASN A 500 -15.16 -14.20 2.44
N ASN A 501 -14.97 -13.47 3.54
CA ASN A 501 -15.51 -13.87 4.83
C ASN A 501 -17.05 -13.99 4.74
N PRO A 502 -17.65 -15.03 5.32
CA PRO A 502 -19.07 -15.27 5.19
C PRO A 502 -19.92 -14.31 6.02
N GLY A 503 -21.17 -14.16 5.60
CA GLY A 503 -22.23 -13.53 6.39
C GLY A 503 -22.14 -12.01 6.46
N GLU A 504 -23.08 -11.46 7.21
CA GLU A 504 -23.15 -10.03 7.53
C GLU A 504 -22.59 -9.80 8.94
N GLN A 505 -21.57 -8.96 9.05
CA GLN A 505 -20.90 -8.65 10.32
C GLN A 505 -21.32 -7.31 10.93
N THR A 506 -21.89 -6.42 10.13
CA THR A 506 -22.51 -5.18 10.63
C THR A 506 -23.95 -5.45 11.05
N ILE A 507 -24.51 -4.65 11.95
CA ILE A 507 -25.81 -4.91 12.60
C ILE A 507 -26.84 -3.91 12.09
N ALA A 508 -27.96 -4.37 11.50
CA ALA A 508 -29.00 -3.48 11.00
C ALA A 508 -29.73 -2.76 12.15
N PRO A 509 -30.43 -1.64 11.90
CA PRO A 509 -31.34 -1.04 12.88
C PRO A 509 -32.28 -2.06 13.51
N GLY A 510 -32.33 -2.11 14.85
CA GLY A 510 -33.17 -3.02 15.62
C GLY A 510 -32.58 -4.42 15.84
N GLU A 511 -31.46 -4.76 15.21
CA GLU A 511 -30.82 -6.07 15.36
C GLU A 511 -29.75 -6.08 16.47
N SER A 512 -29.26 -7.29 16.78
CA SER A 512 -28.17 -7.50 17.73
C SER A 512 -27.25 -8.64 17.30
N LYS A 513 -25.98 -8.54 17.65
CA LYS A 513 -24.97 -9.59 17.43
C LYS A 513 -23.99 -9.64 18.61
N THR A 514 -23.42 -10.82 18.85
CA THR A 514 -22.40 -11.06 19.89
C THR A 514 -21.03 -11.25 19.25
#